data_AF-A0A0N1HRV1-F1
#
_entry.id   AF-A0A0N1HRV1-F1
#
_cell.length_a   1.000
_cell.length_b   1.000
_cell.length_c   1.000
_cell.angle_alpha   90.00
_cell.angle_beta   90.00
_cell.angle_gamma   90.00
#
_symmetry.space_group_name_H-M   'P 1'
#
loop_
_entity.id
_entity.type
_entity.pdbx_description
1 polymer ?
#
loop_
_entity_poly.entity_id
_entity_poly.type
_entity_poly.pdbx_seq_one_letter_code
_entity_poly.pdbx_strand_id
1 'polypeptide(L)'
;MAMGCCKDNPLIDQWENVFWIAYALDCDLALRYGRLPARRYEDAAQIPLPTTHEQRQIQSDEGGWRIDYLRIAAEISLIQARVSERLLKNHNDDSVSKLLNDLHQWRRHWIFNQAPRSLAQNLHRSDLMAFMFLEGSYHLTLFSIYTHLALLNRRSGLMFDVDTLLQVAKEKKQPALEDSRRFIDFVRVLPKGDVAWAYHVVHNLVASVIVLLSHAQQNKADAQIRADVEFSKYVMAIINHISKKCAQADCRKVQMILHQLYERAELAGTRS
;
A
#
# COMPACT_ATOMS: atom_id res chain seq x y z
N MET A 1 -33.90 12.30 40.08
CA MET A 1 -32.79 13.14 39.57
C MET A 1 -32.01 12.27 38.60
N ALA A 2 -32.22 12.48 37.30
CA ALA A 2 -31.80 11.57 36.24
C ALA A 2 -30.35 11.84 35.85
N MET A 3 -29.44 10.91 36.16
CA MET A 3 -28.14 10.77 35.52
C MET A 3 -28.21 9.54 34.62
N GLY A 4 -28.45 9.75 33.33
CA GLY A 4 -28.54 8.65 32.37
C GLY A 4 -29.02 9.13 31.02
N CYS A 5 -28.19 9.87 30.29
CA CYS A 5 -28.34 10.09 28.85
C CYS A 5 -27.13 10.89 28.32
N CYS A 6 -25.97 10.23 28.15
CA CYS A 6 -24.84 10.74 27.37
C CYS A 6 -23.86 9.58 27.05
N LYS A 7 -24.37 8.39 26.69
CA LYS A 7 -23.49 7.28 26.29
C LYS A 7 -23.33 7.10 24.79
N ASP A 8 -24.25 7.63 23.98
CA ASP A 8 -24.15 7.54 22.53
C ASP A 8 -24.64 8.86 21.92
N ASN A 9 -23.73 9.77 21.56
CA ASN A 9 -24.09 10.91 20.72
C ASN A 9 -23.74 10.55 19.27
N PRO A 10 -24.72 10.05 18.48
CA PRO A 10 -24.45 9.50 17.16
C PRO A 10 -23.83 10.52 16.19
N LEU A 11 -24.03 11.82 16.43
CA LEU A 11 -23.40 12.87 15.64
C LEU A 11 -21.89 12.93 15.89
N ILE A 12 -21.44 12.87 17.15
CA ILE A 12 -20.00 12.92 17.49
C ILE A 12 -19.27 11.74 16.84
N ASP A 13 -19.83 10.54 16.95
CA ASP A 13 -19.25 9.34 16.32
C ASP A 13 -19.19 9.46 14.78
N GLN A 14 -20.19 10.10 14.16
CA GLN A 14 -20.17 10.36 12.71
C GLN A 14 -19.08 11.35 12.30
N TRP A 15 -18.88 12.42 13.07
CA TRP A 15 -17.81 13.40 12.80
C TRP A 15 -16.43 12.78 12.90
N GLU A 16 -16.18 11.97 13.93
CA GLU A 16 -14.93 11.23 14.09
C GLU A 16 -14.68 10.29 12.89
N ASN A 17 -15.72 9.57 12.45
CA ASN A 17 -15.62 8.69 11.28
C ASN A 17 -15.25 9.45 10.01
N VAL A 18 -15.95 10.55 9.73
CA VAL A 18 -15.69 11.37 8.55
C VAL A 18 -14.27 11.92 8.59
N PHE A 19 -13.83 12.39 9.77
CA PHE A 19 -12.46 12.86 9.95
C PHE A 19 -11.44 11.78 9.59
N TRP A 20 -11.55 10.59 10.17
CA TRP A 20 -10.55 9.53 9.96
C TRP A 20 -10.56 8.96 8.54
N ILE A 21 -11.73 8.88 7.89
CA ILE A 21 -11.82 8.52 6.47
C ILE A 21 -11.11 9.56 5.61
N ALA A 22 -11.41 10.86 5.81
CA ALA A 22 -10.80 11.93 5.04
C ALA A 22 -9.28 12.01 5.30
N TYR A 23 -8.85 11.86 6.55
CA TYR A 23 -7.45 11.87 6.94
C TYR A 23 -6.68 10.70 6.33
N ALA A 24 -7.26 9.49 6.32
CA ALA A 24 -6.64 8.32 5.70
C ALA A 24 -6.44 8.50 4.19
N LEU A 25 -7.47 9.00 3.49
CA LEU A 25 -7.38 9.29 2.06
C LEU A 25 -6.33 10.36 1.76
N ASP A 26 -6.27 11.42 2.56
CA ASP A 26 -5.28 12.47 2.38
C ASP A 26 -3.86 11.99 2.66
N CYS A 27 -3.64 11.15 3.68
CA CYS A 27 -2.33 10.54 3.97
C CYS A 27 -1.86 9.61 2.86
N ASP A 28 -2.75 8.76 2.31
CA ASP A 28 -2.44 7.89 1.17
C ASP A 28 -2.06 8.72 -0.08
N LEU A 29 -2.83 9.75 -0.40
CA LEU A 29 -2.50 10.67 -1.50
C LEU A 29 -1.20 11.43 -1.24
N ALA A 30 -0.98 11.89 -0.01
CA ALA A 30 0.22 12.62 0.37
C ALA A 30 1.48 11.79 0.12
N LEU A 31 1.44 10.52 0.53
CA LEU A 31 2.52 9.57 0.31
C LEU A 31 2.79 9.32 -1.18
N ARG A 32 1.72 9.11 -1.98
CA ARG A 32 1.83 8.85 -3.43
C ARG A 32 2.46 10.01 -4.20
N TYR A 33 2.09 11.23 -3.84
CA TYR A 33 2.51 12.44 -4.54
C TYR A 33 3.69 13.16 -3.88
N GLY A 34 4.31 12.56 -2.87
CA GLY A 34 5.46 13.15 -2.18
C GLY A 34 5.15 14.54 -1.60
N ARG A 35 3.95 14.71 -1.03
CA ARG A 35 3.52 15.97 -0.39
C ARG A 35 3.20 15.73 1.09
N LEU A 36 2.97 16.81 1.83
CA LEU A 36 2.42 16.71 3.18
C LEU A 36 0.91 16.46 3.13
N PRO A 37 0.35 15.70 4.08
CA PRO A 37 -1.08 15.75 4.36
C PRO A 37 -1.47 17.17 4.82
N ALA A 38 -2.71 17.55 4.57
CA ALA A 38 -3.28 18.85 4.93
C ALA A 38 -3.26 19.09 6.43
N ARG A 39 -3.46 18.05 7.24
CA ARG A 39 -3.29 18.08 8.70
C ARG A 39 -2.03 17.32 9.08
N ARG A 40 -1.15 17.97 9.86
CA ARG A 40 0.12 17.36 10.30
C ARG A 40 -0.13 16.25 11.30
N TYR A 41 0.84 15.35 11.42
CA TYR A 41 0.77 14.24 12.37
C TYR A 41 0.53 14.71 13.82
N GLU A 42 1.25 15.73 14.26
CA GLU A 42 1.17 16.25 15.64
C GLU A 42 -0.23 16.73 16.01
N ASP A 43 -0.98 17.28 15.04
CA ASP A 43 -2.34 17.78 15.24
C ASP A 43 -3.40 16.69 15.09
N ALA A 44 -3.13 15.68 14.27
CA ALA A 44 -4.04 14.54 14.06
C ALA A 44 -3.94 13.52 15.19
N ALA A 45 -2.75 13.31 15.75
CA ALA A 45 -2.51 12.39 16.87
C ALA A 45 -3.21 12.82 18.18
N GLN A 46 -3.67 14.07 18.26
CA GLN A 46 -4.47 14.58 19.38
C GLN A 46 -5.96 14.21 19.28
N ILE A 47 -6.41 13.78 18.10
CA ILE A 47 -7.80 13.37 17.88
C ILE A 47 -7.93 11.91 18.32
N PRO A 48 -8.97 11.55 19.11
CA PRO A 48 -9.19 10.17 19.51
C PRO A 48 -9.31 9.24 18.30
N LEU A 49 -8.65 8.08 18.37
CA LEU A 49 -8.85 7.04 17.36
C LEU A 49 -10.32 6.59 17.37
N PRO A 50 -10.86 6.14 16.21
CA PRO A 50 -12.23 5.67 16.11
C PRO A 50 -12.56 4.67 17.23
N THR A 51 -13.66 4.95 17.93
CA THR A 51 -14.25 4.00 18.88
C THR A 51 -14.75 2.77 18.13
N THR A 52 -14.64 1.61 18.76
CA THR A 52 -15.12 0.38 18.14
C THR A 52 -16.63 0.28 18.21
N HIS A 53 -17.27 0.08 17.06
CA HIS A 53 -18.72 0.01 16.94
C HIS A 53 -19.13 -1.16 16.05
N GLU A 54 -20.11 -1.93 16.49
CA GLU A 54 -20.47 -3.23 15.90
C GLU A 54 -20.81 -3.13 14.40
N GLN A 55 -21.51 -2.07 14.00
CA GLN A 55 -21.92 -1.86 12.59
C GLN A 55 -20.76 -1.52 11.64
N ARG A 56 -19.56 -1.20 12.16
CA ARG A 56 -18.37 -0.82 11.38
C ARG A 56 -17.34 -1.95 11.29
N GLN A 57 -17.63 -3.09 11.89
CA GLN A 57 -16.69 -4.19 11.93
C GLN A 57 -16.77 -5.01 10.65
N ILE A 58 -15.61 -5.29 10.07
CA ILE A 58 -15.50 -6.39 9.11
C ILE A 58 -15.65 -7.68 9.90
N GLN A 59 -16.61 -8.50 9.51
CA GLN A 59 -16.93 -9.76 10.17
C GLN A 59 -16.71 -10.92 9.21
N SER A 60 -16.13 -12.01 9.70
CA SER A 60 -16.08 -13.26 8.95
C SER A 60 -17.48 -13.83 8.76
N ASP A 61 -17.75 -14.39 7.58
CA ASP A 61 -19.03 -15.02 7.21
C ASP A 61 -19.45 -16.11 8.20
N GLU A 62 -18.49 -16.82 8.81
CA GLU A 62 -18.73 -17.84 9.84
C GLU A 62 -18.90 -17.26 11.26
N GLY A 63 -18.82 -15.94 11.42
CA GLY A 63 -18.93 -15.23 12.70
C GLY A 63 -17.77 -15.42 13.66
N GLY A 64 -16.70 -16.12 13.25
CA GLY A 64 -15.58 -16.48 14.12
C GLY A 64 -14.73 -15.30 14.61
N TRP A 65 -14.70 -14.18 13.87
CA TRP A 65 -13.93 -13.00 14.25
C TRP A 65 -14.49 -11.71 13.66
N ARG A 66 -14.13 -10.59 14.30
CA ARG A 66 -14.48 -9.23 13.88
C ARG A 66 -13.28 -8.30 14.03
N ILE A 67 -13.11 -7.35 13.11
CA ILE A 67 -12.07 -6.32 13.17
C ILE A 67 -12.67 -4.93 12.93
N ASP A 68 -12.11 -3.93 13.60
CA ASP A 68 -12.43 -2.52 13.36
C ASP A 68 -11.54 -1.97 12.25
N TYR A 69 -12.05 -2.00 11.01
CA TYR A 69 -11.32 -1.55 9.84
C TYR A 69 -10.87 -0.08 9.97
N LEU A 70 -11.78 0.79 10.40
CA LEU A 70 -11.50 2.23 10.40
C LEU A 70 -10.44 2.58 11.44
N ARG A 71 -10.46 1.91 12.59
CA ARG A 71 -9.40 2.05 13.59
C ARG A 71 -8.04 1.63 13.03
N ILE A 72 -7.96 0.46 12.41
CA ILE A 72 -6.71 -0.06 11.82
C ILE A 72 -6.22 0.88 10.69
N ALA A 73 -7.13 1.42 9.88
CA ALA A 73 -6.85 2.40 8.84
C ALA A 73 -6.34 3.73 9.43
N ALA A 74 -6.95 4.23 10.50
CA ALA A 74 -6.51 5.44 11.20
C ALA A 74 -5.08 5.30 11.74
N GLU A 75 -4.77 4.14 12.35
CA GLU A 75 -3.44 3.85 12.88
C GLU A 75 -2.35 3.88 11.80
N ILE A 76 -2.56 3.23 10.64
CA ILE A 76 -1.59 3.30 9.55
C ILE A 76 -1.51 4.70 8.92
N SER A 77 -2.61 5.44 8.89
CA SER A 77 -2.62 6.81 8.36
C SER A 77 -1.75 7.75 9.17
N LEU A 78 -1.71 7.59 10.49
CA LEU A 78 -0.77 8.33 11.35
C LEU A 78 0.70 7.97 11.05
N ILE A 79 0.98 6.70 10.78
CA ILE A 79 2.33 6.27 10.36
C ILE A 79 2.68 6.90 9.00
N GLN A 80 1.76 6.86 8.02
CA GLN A 80 1.93 7.47 6.70
C GLN A 80 2.18 8.98 6.78
N ALA A 81 1.44 9.71 7.61
CA ALA A 81 1.66 11.14 7.82
C ALA A 81 3.08 11.43 8.33
N ARG A 82 3.56 10.65 9.31
CA ARG A 82 4.93 10.78 9.81
C ARG A 82 5.96 10.44 8.75
N VAL A 83 5.72 9.40 7.95
CA VAL A 83 6.59 9.04 6.83
C VAL A 83 6.67 10.22 5.87
N SER A 84 5.56 10.72 5.34
CA SER A 84 5.54 11.86 4.42
C SER A 84 6.25 13.10 4.99
N GLU A 85 6.05 13.42 6.27
CA GLU A 85 6.76 14.51 6.94
C GLU A 85 8.28 14.30 7.01
N ARG A 86 8.75 13.07 7.23
CA ARG A 86 10.18 12.76 7.31
C ARG A 86 10.84 12.70 5.94
N LEU A 87 10.17 12.09 4.97
CA LEU A 87 10.67 11.97 3.60
C LEU A 87 10.92 13.34 2.97
N LEU A 88 10.06 14.33 3.23
CA LEU A 88 10.23 15.68 2.71
C LEU A 88 11.34 16.49 3.39
N LYS A 89 11.67 16.18 4.64
CA LYS A 89 12.69 16.91 5.40
C LYS A 89 14.10 16.30 5.27
N ASN A 90 14.27 15.22 4.50
CA ASN A 90 15.54 14.51 4.30
C ASN A 90 16.30 14.24 5.62
N HIS A 91 15.59 13.74 6.63
CA HIS A 91 16.20 13.45 7.94
C HIS A 91 17.00 12.13 7.93
N ASN A 92 18.08 12.06 8.74
CA ASN A 92 18.99 10.92 8.89
C ASN A 92 18.31 9.57 9.24
N ASP A 93 19.05 8.48 9.00
CA ASP A 93 18.67 7.06 9.11
C ASP A 93 17.96 6.63 10.40
N ASP A 94 18.39 7.12 11.57
CA ASP A 94 17.86 6.67 12.88
C ASP A 94 16.36 6.96 13.02
N SER A 95 15.90 8.08 12.44
CA SER A 95 14.49 8.46 12.48
C SER A 95 13.63 7.62 11.53
N VAL A 96 14.20 7.19 10.40
CA VAL A 96 13.55 6.34 9.40
C VAL A 96 13.45 4.89 9.90
N SER A 97 14.47 4.41 10.61
CA SER A 97 14.48 3.09 11.25
C SER A 97 13.35 2.94 12.28
N LYS A 98 13.08 4.00 13.07
CA LYS A 98 11.93 4.02 13.99
C LYS A 98 10.59 3.92 13.25
N LEU A 99 10.42 4.65 12.14
CA LEU A 99 9.19 4.58 11.33
C LEU A 99 8.98 3.19 10.75
N LEU A 100 10.05 2.56 10.27
CA LEU A 100 10.01 1.19 9.76
C LEU A 100 9.58 0.21 10.86
N ASN A 101 10.11 0.36 12.08
CA ASN A 101 9.71 -0.45 13.22
C ASN A 101 8.23 -0.25 13.60
N ASP A 102 7.76 1.01 13.64
CA ASP A 102 6.35 1.32 13.92
C ASP A 102 5.43 0.70 12.86
N LEU A 103 5.82 0.75 11.58
CA LEU A 103 5.11 0.13 10.47
C LEU A 103 5.05 -1.41 10.60
N HIS A 104 6.19 -2.05 10.91
CA HIS A 104 6.23 -3.48 11.17
C HIS A 104 5.43 -3.89 12.42
N GLN A 105 5.40 -3.05 13.46
CA GLN A 105 4.56 -3.29 14.63
C GLN A 105 3.08 -3.28 14.27
N TRP A 106 2.63 -2.30 13.47
CA TRP A 106 1.25 -2.28 12.96
C TRP A 106 0.93 -3.56 12.16
N ARG A 107 1.87 -4.04 11.35
CA ARG A 107 1.73 -5.29 10.56
C ARG A 107 1.57 -6.55 11.40
N ARG A 108 2.01 -6.55 12.66
CA ARG A 108 1.85 -7.70 13.58
C ARG A 108 0.41 -7.91 14.03
N HIS A 109 -0.52 -7.03 13.66
CA HIS A 109 -1.94 -7.28 13.90
C HIS A 109 -2.34 -8.63 13.27
N TRP A 110 -2.96 -9.50 14.08
CA TRP A 110 -3.18 -10.91 13.75
C TRP A 110 -3.92 -11.14 12.42
N ILE A 111 -4.74 -10.19 12.01
CA ILE A 111 -5.51 -10.27 10.75
C ILE A 111 -4.61 -10.38 9.51
N PHE A 112 -3.42 -9.78 9.54
CA PHE A 112 -2.47 -9.84 8.42
C PHE A 112 -1.76 -11.19 8.31
N ASN A 113 -1.95 -12.10 9.27
CA ASN A 113 -1.48 -13.49 9.16
C ASN A 113 -2.43 -14.36 8.32
N GLN A 114 -3.65 -13.89 8.05
CA GLN A 114 -4.62 -14.63 7.24
C GLN A 114 -4.17 -14.68 5.78
N ALA A 115 -4.32 -15.84 5.15
CA ALA A 115 -4.00 -16.02 3.73
C ALA A 115 -5.04 -15.31 2.86
N PRO A 116 -4.66 -14.68 1.73
CA PRO A 116 -5.60 -13.97 0.84
C PRO A 116 -6.77 -14.85 0.39
N ARG A 117 -6.52 -16.13 0.10
CA ARG A 117 -7.56 -17.09 -0.29
C ARG A 117 -8.55 -17.39 0.84
N SER A 118 -8.06 -17.52 2.07
CA SER A 118 -8.92 -17.74 3.24
C SER A 118 -9.81 -16.52 3.47
N LEU A 119 -9.25 -15.31 3.39
CA LEU A 119 -10.04 -14.07 3.51
C LEU A 119 -11.08 -13.96 2.39
N ALA A 120 -10.74 -14.28 1.15
CA ALA A 120 -11.68 -14.23 0.03
C ALA A 120 -12.83 -15.25 0.12
N GLN A 121 -12.65 -16.33 0.88
CA GLN A 121 -13.70 -17.33 1.16
C GLN A 121 -14.59 -16.94 2.33
N ASN A 122 -14.05 -16.17 3.28
CA ASN A 122 -14.67 -15.89 4.57
C ASN A 122 -15.16 -14.44 4.73
N LEU A 123 -14.97 -13.59 3.73
CA LEU A 123 -15.37 -12.19 3.76
C LEU A 123 -16.32 -11.86 2.62
N HIS A 124 -17.29 -11.01 2.93
CA HIS A 124 -18.06 -10.31 1.93
C HIS A 124 -17.13 -9.51 0.98
N ARG A 125 -17.53 -9.36 -0.29
CA ARG A 125 -16.70 -8.73 -1.33
C ARG A 125 -16.28 -7.29 -1.00
N SER A 126 -17.14 -6.51 -0.35
CA SER A 126 -16.80 -5.15 0.11
C SER A 126 -15.70 -5.15 1.16
N ASP A 127 -15.68 -6.17 2.01
CA ASP A 127 -14.81 -6.26 3.16
C ASP A 127 -13.44 -6.79 2.74
N LEU A 128 -13.42 -7.72 1.77
CA LEU A 128 -12.20 -8.10 1.07
C LEU A 128 -11.55 -6.89 0.38
N MET A 129 -12.36 -6.01 -0.22
CA MET A 129 -11.91 -4.77 -0.84
C MET A 129 -11.31 -3.79 0.18
N ALA A 130 -11.99 -3.60 1.31
CA ALA A 130 -11.47 -2.80 2.41
C ALA A 130 -10.14 -3.37 2.93
N PHE A 131 -10.06 -4.68 3.14
CA PHE A 131 -8.84 -5.34 3.59
C PHE A 131 -7.67 -5.16 2.61
N MET A 132 -7.96 -5.24 1.31
CA MET A 132 -6.97 -4.99 0.26
C MET A 132 -6.42 -3.56 0.32
N PHE A 133 -7.22 -2.57 0.71
CA PHE A 133 -6.71 -1.22 0.94
C PHE A 133 -5.75 -1.14 2.14
N LEU A 134 -5.98 -1.87 3.23
CA LEU A 134 -5.00 -1.95 4.34
C LEU A 134 -3.69 -2.58 3.89
N GLU A 135 -3.77 -3.69 3.14
CA GLU A 135 -2.60 -4.37 2.57
C GLU A 135 -1.83 -3.44 1.63
N GLY A 136 -2.54 -2.70 0.77
CA GLY A 136 -1.97 -1.68 -0.10
C GLY A 136 -1.32 -0.54 0.67
N SER A 137 -2.00 0.03 1.67
CA SER A 137 -1.44 1.11 2.50
C SER A 137 -0.13 0.68 3.16
N TYR A 138 -0.05 -0.53 3.69
CA TYR A 138 1.19 -1.06 4.25
C TYR A 138 2.27 -1.23 3.19
N HIS A 139 1.96 -1.92 2.09
CA HIS A 139 2.89 -2.19 1.01
C HIS A 139 3.48 -0.89 0.44
N LEU A 140 2.64 0.12 0.17
CA LEU A 140 3.07 1.40 -0.36
C LEU A 140 3.96 2.17 0.62
N THR A 141 3.59 2.16 1.91
CA THR A 141 4.37 2.84 2.96
C THR A 141 5.74 2.20 3.11
N LEU A 142 5.79 0.87 3.08
CA LEU A 142 7.03 0.12 3.13
C LEU A 142 7.93 0.42 1.92
N PHE A 143 7.36 0.38 0.71
CA PHE A 143 8.07 0.72 -0.51
C PHE A 143 8.59 2.16 -0.47
N SER A 144 7.80 3.10 0.05
CA SER A 144 8.17 4.51 0.17
C SER A 144 9.38 4.70 1.09
N ILE A 145 9.38 4.06 2.26
CA ILE A 145 10.51 4.08 3.20
C ILE A 145 11.77 3.49 2.54
N TYR A 146 11.67 2.32 1.92
CA TYR A 146 12.84 1.69 1.29
C TYR A 146 13.34 2.45 0.07
N THR A 147 12.44 3.06 -0.70
CA THR A 147 12.82 3.95 -1.80
C THR A 147 13.63 5.13 -1.27
N HIS A 148 13.19 5.76 -0.18
CA HIS A 148 13.95 6.83 0.44
C HIS A 148 15.32 6.37 0.91
N LEU A 149 15.39 5.25 1.65
CA LEU A 149 16.65 4.67 2.13
C LEU A 149 17.62 4.36 0.98
N ALA A 150 17.12 3.84 -0.14
CA ALA A 150 17.93 3.58 -1.34
C ALA A 150 18.47 4.87 -1.99
N LEU A 151 17.83 6.01 -1.74
CA LEU A 151 18.10 7.29 -2.38
C LEU A 151 18.73 8.36 -1.48
N LEU A 152 18.98 8.08 -0.20
CA LEU A 152 19.48 9.05 0.79
C LEU A 152 20.69 9.89 0.33
N ASN A 153 21.57 9.32 -0.51
CA ASN A 153 22.77 9.99 -1.02
C ASN A 153 22.66 10.40 -2.50
N ARG A 154 21.46 10.38 -3.08
CA ARG A 154 21.21 10.65 -4.51
C ARG A 154 20.21 11.81 -4.63
N ARG A 155 20.22 12.52 -5.76
CA ARG A 155 19.12 13.45 -6.07
C ARG A 155 17.85 12.63 -6.20
N SER A 156 16.94 12.76 -5.23
CA SER A 156 15.65 12.08 -5.23
C SER A 156 14.62 12.96 -5.91
N GLY A 157 13.89 12.39 -6.87
CA GLY A 157 12.62 12.92 -7.34
C GLY A 157 11.47 12.42 -6.46
N LEU A 158 10.24 12.55 -6.93
CA LEU A 158 9.08 11.88 -6.36
C LEU A 158 9.24 10.37 -6.45
N MET A 159 8.54 9.64 -5.57
CA MET A 159 8.60 8.18 -5.47
C MET A 159 8.26 7.45 -6.79
N PHE A 160 7.34 8.01 -7.58
CA PHE A 160 6.93 7.42 -8.86
C PHE A 160 7.53 8.11 -10.08
N ASP A 161 8.56 8.94 -9.88
CA ASP A 161 9.32 9.50 -11.00
C ASP A 161 10.16 8.42 -11.67
N VAL A 162 10.27 8.53 -12.99
CA VAL A 162 11.05 7.63 -13.86
C VAL A 162 12.43 7.34 -13.31
N ASP A 163 13.18 8.39 -12.95
CA ASP A 163 14.55 8.26 -12.48
C ASP A 163 14.64 7.57 -11.11
N THR A 164 13.68 7.84 -10.22
CA THR A 164 13.57 7.18 -8.91
C THR A 164 13.31 5.69 -9.11
N LEU A 165 12.32 5.32 -9.93
CA LEU A 165 11.95 3.94 -10.20
C LEU A 165 13.09 3.15 -10.84
N LEU A 166 13.82 3.75 -11.79
CA LEU A 166 15.00 3.13 -12.40
C LEU A 166 16.18 2.97 -11.43
N GLN A 167 16.31 3.85 -10.44
CA GLN A 167 17.32 3.73 -9.40
C GLN A 167 16.99 2.60 -8.42
N VAL A 168 15.74 2.55 -7.93
CA VAL A 168 15.25 1.45 -7.07
C VAL A 168 15.42 0.10 -7.78
N ALA A 169 15.17 0.06 -9.09
CA ALA A 169 15.30 -1.18 -9.85
C ALA A 169 16.75 -1.72 -9.96
N LYS A 170 17.75 -0.88 -9.70
CA LYS A 170 19.17 -1.26 -9.70
C LYS A 170 19.64 -1.80 -8.34
N GLU A 171 18.85 -1.64 -7.29
CA GLU A 171 19.24 -2.03 -5.94
C GLU A 171 19.26 -3.55 -5.79
N LYS A 172 20.41 -4.12 -5.39
CA LYS A 172 20.67 -5.58 -5.34
C LYS A 172 19.71 -6.38 -4.44
N LYS A 173 19.15 -5.72 -3.44
CA LYS A 173 18.22 -6.31 -2.50
C LYS A 173 16.90 -5.58 -2.62
N GLN A 174 15.83 -6.35 -2.67
CA GLN A 174 14.47 -5.85 -2.75
C GLN A 174 13.76 -6.18 -1.44
N PRO A 175 13.87 -5.33 -0.41
CA PRO A 175 13.38 -5.64 0.93
C PRO A 175 11.85 -5.73 1.03
N ALA A 176 11.11 -5.15 0.09
CA ALA A 176 9.66 -5.25 -0.01
C ALA A 176 9.17 -6.44 -0.86
N LEU A 177 10.03 -7.42 -1.20
CA LEU A 177 9.71 -8.52 -2.09
C LEU A 177 8.53 -9.38 -1.60
N GLU A 178 8.62 -9.87 -0.37
CA GLU A 178 7.61 -10.76 0.20
C GLU A 178 6.25 -10.05 0.33
N ASP A 179 6.24 -8.79 0.74
CA ASP A 179 5.02 -7.99 0.80
C ASP A 179 4.46 -7.67 -0.60
N SER A 180 5.31 -7.50 -1.62
CA SER A 180 4.86 -7.38 -3.01
C SER A 180 4.17 -8.67 -3.47
N ARG A 181 4.78 -9.84 -3.24
CA ARG A 181 4.19 -11.14 -3.56
C ARG A 181 2.86 -11.36 -2.85
N ARG A 182 2.78 -11.00 -1.56
CA ARG A 182 1.53 -11.08 -0.79
C ARG A 182 0.45 -10.15 -1.34
N PHE A 183 0.78 -8.89 -1.63
CA PHE A 183 -0.17 -7.94 -2.23
C PHE A 183 -0.71 -8.45 -3.56
N ILE A 184 0.15 -9.10 -4.33
CA ILE A 184 -0.17 -9.75 -5.61
C ILE A 184 -1.13 -10.92 -5.44
N ASP A 185 -0.93 -11.75 -4.41
CA ASP A 185 -1.87 -12.82 -4.10
C ASP A 185 -3.25 -12.30 -3.69
N PHE A 186 -3.34 -11.11 -3.09
CA PHE A 186 -4.61 -10.41 -2.91
C PHE A 186 -5.25 -10.03 -4.24
N VAL A 187 -4.50 -9.41 -5.15
CA VAL A 187 -5.00 -9.04 -6.49
C VAL A 187 -5.59 -10.23 -7.23
N ARG A 188 -5.04 -11.44 -7.06
CA ARG A 188 -5.52 -12.67 -7.70
C ARG A 188 -6.88 -13.15 -7.20
N VAL A 189 -7.22 -12.85 -5.95
CA VAL A 189 -8.49 -13.27 -5.32
C VAL A 189 -9.57 -12.20 -5.39
N LEU A 190 -9.25 -10.99 -5.85
CA LEU A 190 -10.24 -9.94 -6.05
C LEU A 190 -11.25 -10.31 -7.14
N PRO A 191 -12.48 -9.78 -7.08
CA PRO A 191 -13.47 -9.94 -8.13
C PRO A 191 -12.92 -9.53 -9.50
N LYS A 192 -12.93 -10.48 -10.44
CA LYS A 192 -12.56 -10.25 -11.84
C LYS A 192 -13.74 -9.57 -12.53
N GLY A 193 -13.60 -8.30 -12.90
CA GLY A 193 -14.71 -7.49 -13.42
C GLY A 193 -14.35 -6.01 -13.54
N ASP A 194 -15.32 -5.12 -13.34
CA ASP A 194 -15.11 -3.67 -13.44
C ASP A 194 -13.94 -3.21 -12.56
N VAL A 195 -13.01 -2.50 -13.21
CA VAL A 195 -11.61 -2.29 -12.83
C VAL A 195 -11.48 -1.14 -11.81
N ALA A 196 -12.58 -0.74 -11.18
CA ALA A 196 -12.66 0.39 -10.24
C ALA A 196 -11.62 0.27 -9.10
N TRP A 197 -11.42 -0.95 -8.59
CA TRP A 197 -10.42 -1.22 -7.56
C TRP A 197 -8.99 -0.94 -8.04
N ALA A 198 -8.68 -1.20 -9.32
CA ALA A 198 -7.33 -1.06 -9.83
C ALA A 198 -6.91 0.41 -9.92
N TYR A 199 -7.84 1.36 -10.10
CA TYR A 199 -7.53 2.80 -10.00
C TYR A 199 -7.08 3.17 -8.59
N HIS A 200 -7.66 2.55 -7.56
CA HIS A 200 -7.32 2.85 -6.17
C HIS A 200 -5.94 2.30 -5.80
N VAL A 201 -5.49 1.22 -6.44
CA VAL A 201 -4.22 0.56 -6.10
C VAL A 201 -3.19 0.54 -7.21
N VAL A 202 -3.34 1.38 -8.25
CA VAL A 202 -2.39 1.42 -9.37
C VAL A 202 -0.95 1.67 -8.92
N HIS A 203 -0.73 2.54 -7.92
CA HIS A 203 0.59 2.80 -7.37
C HIS A 203 1.19 1.59 -6.65
N ASN A 204 0.36 0.81 -5.94
CA ASN A 204 0.75 -0.46 -5.34
C ASN A 204 1.15 -1.49 -6.41
N LEU A 205 0.35 -1.57 -7.48
CA LEU A 205 0.63 -2.45 -8.62
C LEU A 205 1.97 -2.11 -9.28
N VAL A 206 2.23 -0.82 -9.53
CA VAL A 206 3.50 -0.33 -10.08
C VAL A 206 4.66 -0.67 -9.14
N ALA A 207 4.54 -0.36 -7.84
CA ALA A 207 5.57 -0.66 -6.85
C ALA A 207 5.89 -2.17 -6.78
N SER A 208 4.86 -3.02 -6.74
CA SER A 208 5.02 -4.47 -6.74
C SER A 208 5.72 -4.99 -8.00
N VAL A 209 5.32 -4.54 -9.19
CA VAL A 209 5.96 -4.97 -10.45
C VAL A 209 7.44 -4.55 -10.50
N ILE A 210 7.76 -3.34 -10.04
CA ILE A 210 9.15 -2.88 -9.98
C ILE A 210 9.96 -3.75 -9.06
N VAL A 211 9.48 -4.02 -7.84
CA VAL A 211 10.15 -4.88 -6.87
C VAL A 211 10.39 -6.28 -7.45
N LEU A 212 9.36 -6.91 -8.02
CA LEU A 212 9.44 -8.26 -8.59
C LEU A 212 10.42 -8.35 -9.76
N LEU A 213 10.29 -7.45 -10.75
CA LEU A 213 11.13 -7.50 -11.95
C LEU A 213 12.57 -7.15 -11.64
N SER A 214 12.82 -6.24 -10.69
CA SER A 214 14.16 -5.90 -10.22
C SER A 214 14.81 -7.09 -9.53
N HIS A 215 14.05 -7.80 -8.68
CA HIS A 215 14.51 -9.04 -8.06
C HIS A 215 14.85 -10.10 -9.11
N ALA A 216 13.96 -10.33 -10.08
CA ALA A 216 14.15 -11.32 -11.15
C ALA A 216 15.44 -11.08 -11.97
N GLN A 217 15.79 -9.82 -12.22
CA GLN A 217 17.02 -9.47 -12.92
C GLN A 217 18.29 -9.76 -12.12
N GLN A 218 18.22 -9.66 -10.79
CA GLN A 218 19.37 -9.72 -9.91
C GLN A 218 19.62 -11.11 -9.32
N ASN A 219 18.56 -11.90 -9.10
CA ASN A 219 18.61 -13.15 -8.33
C ASN A 219 18.11 -14.37 -9.11
N LYS A 220 18.74 -14.69 -10.23
CA LYS A 220 18.31 -15.75 -11.18
C LYS A 220 18.08 -17.16 -10.60
N ALA A 221 18.58 -17.44 -9.40
CA ALA A 221 18.43 -18.74 -8.74
C ALA A 221 17.10 -18.93 -7.99
N ASP A 222 16.29 -17.87 -7.85
CA ASP A 222 15.00 -17.97 -7.16
C ASP A 222 13.95 -18.69 -8.02
N ALA A 223 13.40 -19.79 -7.49
CA ALA A 223 12.39 -20.62 -8.13
C ALA A 223 11.07 -19.87 -8.43
N GLN A 224 10.78 -18.78 -7.71
CA GLN A 224 9.54 -18.02 -7.88
C GLN A 224 9.60 -16.99 -9.01
N ILE A 225 10.77 -16.74 -9.62
CA ILE A 225 10.94 -15.72 -10.67
C ILE A 225 9.97 -15.91 -11.84
N ARG A 226 9.77 -17.16 -12.28
CA ARG A 226 8.84 -17.41 -13.40
C ARG A 226 7.41 -16.98 -13.05
N ALA A 227 6.97 -17.27 -11.82
CA ALA A 227 5.65 -16.85 -11.35
C ALA A 227 5.54 -15.33 -11.19
N ASP A 228 6.61 -14.67 -10.73
CA ASP A 228 6.70 -13.22 -10.57
C ASP A 228 6.63 -12.47 -11.91
N VAL A 229 7.33 -12.99 -12.93
CA VAL A 229 7.34 -12.43 -14.30
C VAL A 229 5.98 -12.63 -14.98
N GLU A 230 5.41 -13.84 -14.94
CA GLU A 230 4.07 -14.12 -15.49
C GLU A 230 3.00 -13.24 -14.84
N PHE A 231 3.11 -12.98 -13.54
CA PHE A 231 2.18 -12.08 -12.88
C PHE A 231 2.39 -10.62 -13.28
N SER A 232 3.64 -10.18 -13.41
CA SER A 232 3.96 -8.83 -13.86
C SER A 232 3.37 -8.56 -15.25
N LYS A 233 3.32 -9.56 -16.14
CA LYS A 233 2.60 -9.50 -17.41
C LYS A 233 1.11 -9.19 -17.25
N TYR A 234 0.43 -9.88 -16.33
CA TYR A 234 -0.98 -9.64 -16.02
C TYR A 234 -1.22 -8.21 -15.50
N VAL A 235 -0.39 -7.73 -14.56
CA VAL A 235 -0.53 -6.38 -14.01
C VAL A 235 -0.22 -5.31 -15.04
N MET A 236 0.77 -5.50 -15.90
CA MET A 236 1.02 -4.61 -17.02
C MET A 236 -0.20 -4.53 -17.95
N ALA A 237 -0.93 -5.62 -18.18
CA ALA A 237 -2.17 -5.56 -18.96
C ALA A 237 -3.24 -4.67 -18.29
N ILE A 238 -3.37 -4.73 -16.96
CA ILE A 238 -4.24 -3.84 -16.18
C ILE A 238 -3.77 -2.38 -16.32
N ILE A 239 -2.48 -2.11 -16.10
CA ILE A 239 -1.90 -0.76 -16.20
C ILE A 239 -2.09 -0.21 -17.63
N ASN A 240 -1.90 -1.03 -18.67
CA ASN A 240 -2.13 -0.67 -20.05
C ASN A 240 -3.61 -0.32 -20.33
N HIS A 241 -4.54 -1.02 -19.68
CA HIS A 241 -5.96 -0.69 -19.79
C HIS A 241 -6.28 0.65 -19.13
N ILE A 242 -5.72 0.92 -17.94
CA ILE A 242 -5.88 2.18 -17.23
C ILE A 242 -5.21 3.34 -17.99
N SER A 243 -4.00 3.11 -18.54
CA SER A 243 -3.22 4.15 -19.22
C SER A 243 -3.87 4.63 -20.51
N LYS A 244 -4.63 3.78 -21.22
CA LYS A 244 -5.45 4.19 -22.37
C LYS A 244 -6.46 5.29 -22.02
N LYS A 245 -6.89 5.37 -20.75
CA LYS A 245 -7.78 6.41 -20.23
C LYS A 245 -7.03 7.58 -19.58
N CYS A 246 -5.72 7.46 -19.37
CA CYS A 246 -4.86 8.51 -18.82
C CYS A 246 -4.23 9.34 -19.95
N ALA A 247 -4.60 10.63 -20.05
CA ALA A 247 -4.04 11.54 -21.05
C ALA A 247 -2.65 12.11 -20.68
N GLN A 248 -2.17 11.85 -19.46
CA GLN A 248 -0.94 12.45 -18.95
C GLN A 248 0.33 11.77 -19.49
N ALA A 249 1.36 12.55 -19.78
CA ALA A 249 2.63 12.06 -20.32
C ALA A 249 3.35 11.11 -19.33
N ASP A 250 3.22 11.35 -18.03
CA ASP A 250 3.93 10.57 -17.01
C ASP A 250 3.39 9.14 -16.88
N CYS A 251 2.07 8.94 -17.08
CA CYS A 251 1.46 7.61 -17.20
C CYS A 251 2.17 6.76 -18.28
N ARG A 252 2.48 7.36 -19.44
CA ARG A 252 3.14 6.66 -20.56
C ARG A 252 4.61 6.34 -20.24
N LYS A 253 5.31 7.25 -19.54
CA LYS A 253 6.71 7.02 -19.15
C LYS A 253 6.84 5.87 -18.16
N VAL A 254 5.97 5.83 -17.14
CA VAL A 254 5.94 4.71 -16.17
C VAL A 254 5.65 3.39 -16.89
N GLN A 255 4.66 3.36 -17.79
CA GLN A 255 4.36 2.18 -18.61
C GLN A 255 5.56 1.70 -19.43
N MET A 256 6.29 2.62 -20.06
CA MET A 256 7.48 2.28 -20.84
C MET A 256 8.57 1.64 -19.99
N ILE A 257 8.81 2.14 -18.77
CA ILE A 257 9.82 1.59 -17.86
C ILE A 257 9.42 0.19 -17.40
N LEU A 258 8.16 -0.01 -17.02
CA LEU A 258 7.67 -1.33 -16.62
C LEU A 258 7.86 -2.34 -17.75
N HIS A 259 7.57 -1.95 -18.99
CA HIS A 259 7.79 -2.79 -20.16
C HIS A 259 9.28 -3.13 -20.36
N GLN A 260 10.17 -2.13 -20.28
CA GLN A 260 11.62 -2.35 -20.38
C GLN A 260 12.17 -3.28 -19.28
N LEU A 261 11.70 -3.12 -18.04
CA LEU A 261 12.09 -3.99 -16.94
C LEU A 261 11.60 -5.43 -17.17
N TYR A 262 10.39 -5.58 -17.71
CA TYR A 262 9.80 -6.87 -18.00
C TYR A 262 10.56 -7.61 -19.10
N GLU A 263 10.86 -6.96 -20.23
CA GLU A 263 11.65 -7.56 -21.32
C GLU A 263 13.01 -8.06 -20.82
N ARG A 264 13.68 -7.27 -19.98
CA ARG A 264 14.96 -7.64 -19.37
C ARG A 264 14.82 -8.84 -18.42
N ALA A 265 13.73 -8.92 -17.66
CA ALA A 265 13.46 -10.02 -16.75
C ALA A 265 13.12 -11.32 -17.52
N GLU A 266 12.32 -11.25 -18.60
CA GLU A 266 12.06 -12.41 -19.47
C GLU A 266 13.33 -12.94 -20.12
N LEU A 267 14.19 -12.05 -20.62
CA LEU A 267 15.50 -12.45 -21.18
C LEU A 267 16.43 -13.06 -20.12
N ALA A 268 16.30 -12.65 -18.85
CA ALA A 268 17.07 -13.23 -17.75
C ALA A 268 16.54 -14.63 -17.38
N GLY A 269 15.23 -14.82 -17.35
CA GLY A 269 14.57 -16.08 -16.97
C GLY A 269 14.48 -17.14 -18.08
N THR A 270 14.72 -16.78 -19.33
CA THR A 270 14.86 -17.75 -20.46
C THR A 270 16.26 -18.35 -20.55
N ARG A 271 17.24 -17.81 -19.83
CA ARG A 271 18.65 -18.27 -19.82
C ARG A 271 19.01 -19.11 -18.58
N SER A 272 18.04 -19.39 -17.72
CA SER A 272 18.13 -20.26 -16.52
C SER A 272 17.38 -21.56 -16.76
#